data_AF-A0A3R5TJV7-F1
#
_entry.id   AF-A0A3R5TJV7-F1
#
_cell.length_a   1.000
_cell.length_b   1.000
_cell.length_c   1.000
_cell.angle_alpha   90.00
_cell.angle_beta   90.00
_cell.angle_gamma   90.00
#
_symmetry.space_group_name_H-M   'P 1'
#
loop_
_entity.id
_entity.type
_entity.pdbx_description
1 polymer ?
#
loop_
_entity_poly.entity_id
_entity_poly.type
_entity_poly.pdbx_seq_one_letter_code
_entity_poly.pdbx_strand_id
1 'polypeptide(L)'
;MDNLVFFKQLDNMKDEEYFRCFISYLISPVITGVKPSSIINILNTNRNLLSLWNTLGDDFLSNLKLDYISIDHINNKETILIYNKNSITDVLSCPKVRSLLTNYGYTDLDDTNAVLNHLYNRLKENRFPHEAGIFLGIPIHDVEGFISCNKPCLLSGYWKVYSDTDYAKRLFDLYDKSKNLVADCIIQGENVISLKNNFTPQLFN
;
A
#
# COMPACT_ATOMS: atom_id res chain seq x y z
N MET A 1 -19.44 -7.34 0.13
CA MET A 1 -19.09 -8.74 0.44
C MET A 1 -19.09 -8.92 1.96
N ASP A 2 -19.48 -10.08 2.48
CA ASP A 2 -19.33 -10.38 3.91
C ASP A 2 -17.88 -10.80 4.18
N ASN A 3 -17.10 -9.94 4.83
CA ASN A 3 -15.71 -10.21 5.22
C ASN A 3 -15.56 -11.53 5.97
N LEU A 4 -16.60 -11.96 6.69
CA LEU A 4 -16.59 -13.22 7.44
C LEU A 4 -16.49 -14.45 6.52
N VAL A 5 -17.10 -14.40 5.33
CA VAL A 5 -17.03 -15.51 4.36
C VAL A 5 -15.61 -15.64 3.81
N PHE A 6 -14.99 -14.52 3.45
CA PHE A 6 -13.62 -14.49 2.95
C PHE A 6 -12.62 -15.07 3.96
N PHE A 7 -12.65 -14.62 5.21
CA PHE A 7 -11.71 -15.11 6.24
C PHE A 7 -11.93 -16.59 6.57
N LYS A 8 -13.19 -17.07 6.59
CA LYS A 8 -13.47 -18.50 6.73
C LYS A 8 -12.90 -19.34 5.58
N GLN A 9 -12.93 -18.82 4.36
CA GLN A 9 -12.34 -19.52 3.23
C GLN A 9 -10.81 -19.58 3.34
N LEU A 10 -10.17 -18.47 3.70
CA LEU A 10 -8.73 -18.42 3.97
C LEU A 10 -8.32 -19.45 5.03
N ASP A 11 -9.08 -19.58 6.13
CA ASP A 11 -8.76 -20.50 7.21
C ASP A 11 -8.69 -21.98 6.77
N ASN A 12 -9.40 -22.34 5.70
CA ASN A 12 -9.39 -23.70 5.15
C ASN A 12 -8.27 -23.95 4.12
N MET A 13 -7.50 -22.92 3.76
CA MET A 13 -6.41 -23.02 2.78
C MET A 13 -5.14 -23.62 3.39
N LYS A 14 -4.34 -24.26 2.53
CA LYS A 14 -2.96 -24.64 2.85
C LYS A 14 -2.11 -23.39 3.06
N ASP A 15 -1.02 -23.53 3.82
CA ASP A 15 -0.20 -22.40 4.26
C ASP A 15 0.30 -21.49 3.12
N GLU A 16 0.80 -22.06 2.01
CA GLU A 16 1.26 -21.26 0.87
C GLU A 16 0.13 -20.49 0.16
N GLU A 17 -1.02 -21.13 -0.01
CA GLU A 17 -2.20 -20.54 -0.63
C GLU A 17 -2.79 -19.45 0.26
N TYR A 18 -2.91 -19.72 1.56
CA TYR A 18 -3.26 -18.75 2.57
C TYR A 18 -2.34 -17.54 2.51
N PHE A 19 -1.01 -17.74 2.46
CA PHE A 19 -0.04 -16.66 2.37
C PHE A 19 -0.29 -15.78 1.13
N ARG A 20 -0.38 -16.38 -0.07
CA ARG A 20 -0.59 -15.62 -1.32
C ARG A 20 -1.90 -14.84 -1.30
N CYS A 21 -2.99 -15.46 -0.85
CA CYS A 21 -4.32 -14.85 -0.80
C CYS A 21 -4.40 -13.75 0.27
N PHE A 22 -3.84 -14.00 1.46
CA PHE A 22 -3.84 -13.05 2.56
C PHE A 22 -3.01 -11.81 2.23
N ILE A 23 -1.78 -11.98 1.73
CA ILE A 23 -0.96 -10.84 1.31
C ILE A 23 -1.68 -10.08 0.18
N SER A 24 -2.22 -10.75 -0.84
CA SER A 24 -3.01 -10.12 -1.90
C SER A 24 -4.15 -9.25 -1.36
N TYR A 25 -4.86 -9.72 -0.34
CA TYR A 25 -5.93 -8.97 0.31
C TYR A 25 -5.44 -7.74 1.11
N LEU A 26 -4.25 -7.85 1.72
CA LEU A 26 -3.65 -6.71 2.43
C LEU A 26 -3.22 -5.61 1.45
N ILE A 27 -2.63 -6.00 0.32
CA ILE A 27 -2.13 -5.07 -0.71
C ILE A 27 -3.10 -4.84 -1.88
N SER A 28 -4.39 -5.17 -1.73
CA SER A 28 -5.38 -5.04 -2.81
C SER A 28 -5.42 -3.67 -3.46
N PRO A 29 -5.33 -2.54 -2.72
CA PRO A 29 -5.27 -1.22 -3.35
C PRO A 29 -4.03 -1.00 -4.22
N VAL A 30 -2.91 -1.67 -3.95
CA VAL A 30 -1.70 -1.61 -4.79
C VAL A 30 -1.86 -2.51 -6.02
N ILE A 31 -2.39 -3.73 -5.85
CA ILE A 31 -2.65 -4.67 -6.96
C ILE A 31 -3.61 -4.05 -8.00
N THR A 32 -4.64 -3.36 -7.51
CA THR A 32 -5.66 -2.69 -8.34
C THR A 32 -5.24 -1.30 -8.85
N GLY A 33 -4.01 -0.85 -8.53
CA GLY A 33 -3.49 0.44 -9.00
C GLY A 33 -4.10 1.68 -8.34
N VAL A 34 -4.93 1.51 -7.31
CA VAL A 34 -5.56 2.61 -6.57
C VAL A 34 -4.56 3.30 -5.63
N LYS A 35 -3.61 2.55 -5.07
CA LYS A 35 -2.52 3.07 -4.23
C LYS A 35 -1.16 2.81 -4.86
N PRO A 36 -0.22 3.77 -4.77
CA PRO A 36 1.15 3.55 -5.21
C PRO A 36 1.91 2.55 -4.32
N SER A 37 1.55 2.46 -3.03
CA SER A 37 2.15 1.51 -2.10
C SER A 37 1.25 1.18 -0.91
N SER A 38 1.67 0.20 -0.11
CA SER A 38 1.10 -0.13 1.20
C SER A 38 2.17 -0.66 2.13
N ILE A 39 2.12 -0.24 3.40
CA ILE A 39 2.92 -0.83 4.48
C ILE A 39 2.12 -1.97 5.09
N ILE A 40 2.74 -3.14 5.21
CA ILE A 40 2.17 -4.28 5.90
C ILE A 40 3.14 -4.82 6.94
N ASN A 41 2.59 -5.45 7.96
CA ASN A 41 3.33 -6.14 9.00
C ASN A 41 3.16 -7.64 8.78
N ILE A 42 4.26 -8.33 8.49
CA ILE A 42 4.29 -9.78 8.36
C ILE A 42 4.80 -10.34 9.68
N LEU A 43 3.96 -11.05 10.40
CA LEU A 43 4.29 -11.65 11.68
C LEU A 43 3.77 -13.08 11.72
N ASN A 44 4.49 -13.94 12.44
CA ASN A 44 3.98 -15.27 12.73
C ASN A 44 2.79 -15.16 13.70
N THR A 45 1.67 -15.74 13.32
CA THR A 45 0.45 -15.85 14.16
C THR A 45 0.24 -17.33 14.49
N ASN A 46 -0.96 -17.86 14.23
CA ASN A 46 -1.23 -19.30 14.13
C ASN A 46 -0.54 -19.98 12.93
N ARG A 47 0.01 -19.19 11.99
CA ARG A 47 0.73 -19.67 10.79
C ARG A 47 2.11 -19.01 10.68
N ASN A 48 3.04 -19.70 10.02
CA ASN A 48 4.44 -19.26 9.84
C ASN A 48 4.61 -18.27 8.68
N LEU A 49 3.83 -17.18 8.68
CA LEU A 49 3.80 -16.18 7.60
C LEU A 49 5.17 -15.56 7.29
N LEU A 50 6.00 -15.32 8.31
CA LEU A 50 7.33 -14.75 8.11
C LEU A 50 8.26 -15.71 7.37
N SER A 51 8.19 -17.01 7.68
CA SER A 51 9.00 -18.01 6.97
C SER A 51 8.56 -18.16 5.52
N LEU A 52 7.25 -18.12 5.27
CA LEU A 52 6.69 -18.14 3.91
C LEU A 52 7.08 -16.88 3.14
N TRP A 53 7.02 -15.71 3.77
CA TRP A 53 7.49 -14.46 3.18
C TRP A 53 8.95 -14.55 2.75
N ASN A 54 9.84 -15.00 3.64
CA ASN A 54 11.27 -15.14 3.35
C ASN A 54 11.58 -16.15 2.22
N THR A 55 10.66 -17.08 1.94
CA THR A 55 10.86 -18.15 0.95
C THR A 55 10.16 -17.85 -0.37
N LEU A 56 9.00 -17.20 -0.33
CA LEU A 56 8.08 -17.05 -1.47
C LEU A 56 7.81 -15.59 -1.84
N GLY A 57 8.18 -14.63 -0.99
CA GLY A 57 7.81 -13.22 -1.12
C GLY A 57 8.31 -12.59 -2.43
N ASP A 58 9.59 -12.76 -2.74
CA ASP A 58 10.24 -12.21 -3.94
C ASP A 58 9.56 -12.69 -5.22
N ASP A 59 9.44 -14.01 -5.38
CA ASP A 59 8.77 -14.63 -6.53
C ASP A 59 7.30 -14.22 -6.62
N PHE A 60 6.61 -14.15 -5.48
CA PHE A 60 5.22 -13.75 -5.44
C PHE A 60 5.00 -12.30 -5.90
N LEU A 61 5.79 -11.35 -5.41
CA LEU A 61 5.68 -9.95 -5.81
C LEU A 61 6.16 -9.71 -7.23
N SER A 62 7.22 -10.40 -7.67
CA SER A 62 7.71 -10.37 -9.04
C SER A 62 6.63 -10.75 -10.05
N ASN A 63 5.84 -11.80 -9.75
CA ASN A 63 4.69 -12.19 -10.56
C ASN A 63 3.58 -11.12 -10.63
N LEU A 64 3.45 -10.29 -9.60
CA LEU A 64 2.54 -9.14 -9.58
C LEU A 64 3.18 -7.87 -10.19
N LYS A 65 4.46 -7.91 -10.57
CA LYS A 65 5.32 -6.78 -10.92
C LYS A 65 5.22 -5.66 -9.89
N LEU A 66 5.39 -6.04 -8.63
CA LEU A 66 5.50 -5.17 -7.48
C LEU A 66 6.89 -5.35 -6.87
N ASP A 67 7.40 -4.28 -6.29
CA ASP A 67 8.66 -4.26 -5.57
C ASP A 67 8.38 -4.01 -4.08
N TYR A 68 9.38 -4.21 -3.24
CA TYR A 68 9.25 -3.93 -1.81
C TYR A 68 10.52 -3.36 -1.18
N ILE A 69 10.34 -2.71 -0.04
CA ILE A 69 11.40 -2.27 0.86
C ILE A 69 11.15 -2.90 2.24
N SER A 70 12.12 -3.64 2.76
CA SER A 70 12.11 -4.11 4.14
C SER A 70 12.52 -2.98 5.08
N ILE A 71 11.60 -2.52 5.93
CA ILE A 71 11.81 -1.37 6.83
C ILE A 71 12.51 -1.83 8.11
N ASP A 72 11.95 -2.84 8.76
CA ASP A 72 12.40 -3.28 10.08
C ASP A 72 12.03 -4.75 10.34
N HIS A 73 12.84 -5.43 11.15
CA HIS A 73 12.67 -6.82 11.57
C HIS A 73 12.88 -6.94 13.08
N ILE A 74 11.77 -6.97 13.84
CA ILE A 74 11.76 -7.01 15.31
C ILE A 74 10.82 -8.12 15.78
N ASN A 75 11.25 -8.94 16.75
CA ASN A 75 10.39 -9.90 17.47
C ASN A 75 9.51 -10.78 16.57
N ASN A 76 10.08 -11.46 15.57
CA ASN A 76 9.36 -12.30 14.59
C ASN A 76 8.29 -11.55 13.77
N LYS A 77 8.51 -10.26 13.57
CA LYS A 77 7.71 -9.40 12.71
C LYS A 77 8.63 -8.65 11.77
N GLU A 78 8.26 -8.62 10.49
CA GLU A 78 8.86 -7.78 9.47
C GLU A 78 7.86 -6.72 9.03
N THR A 79 8.29 -5.47 8.97
CA THR A 79 7.50 -4.36 8.41
C THR A 79 8.04 -4.06 7.03
N ILE A 80 7.17 -4.17 6.02
CA ILE A 80 7.57 -3.96 4.62
C ILE A 80 6.68 -2.93 3.95
N LEU A 81 7.27 -2.14 3.05
CA LEU A 81 6.56 -1.27 2.12
C LEU A 81 6.52 -1.96 0.76
N ILE A 82 5.35 -2.39 0.31
CA ILE A 82 5.15 -2.96 -1.02
C ILE A 82 4.64 -1.85 -1.94
N TYR A 83 5.22 -1.71 -3.12
CA TYR A 83 4.92 -0.60 -4.02
C TYR A 83 4.90 -1.03 -5.50
N ASN A 84 4.18 -0.24 -6.29
CA ASN A 84 4.25 -0.28 -7.74
C ASN A 84 5.17 0.85 -8.22
N LYS A 85 6.30 0.50 -8.84
CA LYS A 85 7.30 1.49 -9.28
C LYS A 85 6.73 2.55 -10.23
N ASN A 86 5.88 2.16 -11.17
CA ASN A 86 5.27 3.10 -12.12
C ASN A 86 4.34 4.08 -11.41
N SER A 87 3.51 3.59 -10.48
CA SER A 87 2.62 4.45 -9.69
C SER A 87 3.41 5.43 -8.80
N ILE A 88 4.57 5.04 -8.29
CA ILE A 88 5.47 5.97 -7.58
C ILE A 88 5.99 7.04 -8.55
N THR A 89 6.42 6.65 -9.75
CA THR A 89 6.84 7.60 -10.80
C THR A 89 5.72 8.59 -11.16
N ASP A 90 4.47 8.10 -11.29
CA ASP A 90 3.30 8.94 -11.56
C ASP A 90 3.06 9.97 -10.43
N VAL A 91 3.19 9.56 -9.17
CA VAL A 91 3.11 10.48 -8.01
C VAL A 91 4.20 11.55 -8.08
N LEU A 92 5.43 11.18 -8.46
CA LEU A 92 6.57 12.10 -8.60
C LEU A 92 6.45 13.06 -9.79
N SER A 93 5.51 12.84 -10.71
CA SER A 93 5.21 13.78 -11.80
C SER A 93 4.53 15.05 -11.30
N CYS A 94 3.90 15.02 -10.12
CA CYS A 94 3.18 16.16 -9.56
C CYS A 94 4.16 17.23 -9.02
N PRO A 95 4.16 18.47 -9.56
CA PRO A 95 5.10 19.50 -9.13
C PRO A 95 4.98 19.87 -7.65
N LYS A 96 3.77 19.84 -7.09
CA LYS A 96 3.56 20.11 -5.66
C LYS A 96 4.18 19.02 -4.78
N VAL A 97 4.05 17.74 -5.18
CA VAL A 97 4.67 16.61 -4.49
C VAL A 97 6.19 16.77 -4.50
N ARG A 98 6.77 17.07 -5.67
CA ARG A 98 8.20 17.31 -5.81
C ARG A 98 8.68 18.42 -4.88
N SER A 99 7.99 19.56 -4.87
CA SER A 99 8.32 20.69 -4.00
C SER A 99 8.27 20.32 -2.51
N LEU A 100 7.26 19.55 -2.08
CA LEU A 100 7.18 19.06 -0.71
C LEU A 100 8.37 18.14 -0.38
N LEU A 101 8.67 17.16 -1.24
CA LEU A 101 9.76 16.22 -1.02
C LEU A 101 11.13 16.91 -1.00
N THR A 102 11.37 17.93 -1.83
CA THR A 102 12.61 18.71 -1.76
C THR A 102 12.83 19.34 -0.38
N ASN A 103 11.77 19.80 0.30
CA ASN A 103 11.87 20.32 1.67
C ASN A 103 12.28 19.25 2.70
N TYR A 104 12.14 17.97 2.36
CA TYR A 104 12.56 16.82 3.16
C TYR A 104 13.87 16.19 2.65
N GLY A 105 14.61 16.91 1.80
CA GLY A 105 15.97 16.52 1.37
C GLY A 105 16.02 15.58 0.17
N TYR A 106 14.92 15.36 -0.54
CA TYR A 106 14.91 14.56 -1.77
C TYR A 106 15.42 15.44 -2.93
N THR A 107 16.54 15.05 -3.56
CA THR A 107 17.21 15.84 -4.62
C THR A 107 16.96 15.30 -6.03
N ASP A 108 17.15 13.99 -6.22
CA ASP A 108 17.13 13.35 -7.55
C ASP A 108 15.73 12.82 -7.90
N LEU A 109 14.75 13.73 -7.93
CA LEU A 109 13.33 13.38 -8.08
C LEU A 109 12.95 12.79 -9.45
N ASP A 110 13.87 12.81 -10.43
CA ASP A 110 13.68 12.15 -11.72
C ASP A 110 14.10 10.68 -11.71
N ASP A 111 14.91 10.25 -10.73
CA ASP A 111 15.23 8.86 -10.49
C ASP A 111 14.38 8.30 -9.36
N THR A 112 13.36 7.51 -9.74
CA THR A 112 12.48 6.84 -8.77
C THR A 112 13.27 5.94 -7.79
N ASN A 113 14.37 5.31 -8.21
CA ASN A 113 15.19 4.51 -7.31
C ASN A 113 15.92 5.38 -6.28
N ALA A 114 16.45 6.53 -6.69
CA ALA A 114 17.10 7.46 -5.77
C ALA A 114 16.10 7.98 -4.71
N VAL A 115 14.89 8.34 -5.14
CA VAL A 115 13.80 8.73 -4.24
C VAL A 115 13.43 7.62 -3.25
N LEU A 116 13.27 6.39 -3.73
CA LEU A 116 12.94 5.24 -2.88
C LEU A 116 14.08 4.90 -1.90
N ASN A 117 15.33 5.05 -2.31
CA ASN A 117 16.49 4.87 -1.43
C ASN A 117 16.53 5.95 -0.33
N HIS A 118 16.20 7.20 -0.67
CA HIS A 118 16.06 8.26 0.34
C HIS A 118 14.91 7.96 1.31
N LEU A 119 13.75 7.57 0.79
CA LEU A 119 12.60 7.15 1.61
C LEU A 119 12.96 5.99 2.54
N TYR A 120 13.69 4.98 2.05
CA TYR A 120 14.18 3.87 2.87
C TYR A 120 15.00 4.35 4.06
N ASN A 121 15.96 5.25 3.83
CA ASN A 121 16.78 5.81 4.89
C ASN A 121 15.92 6.57 5.92
N ARG A 122 14.94 7.36 5.44
CA ARG A 122 13.99 8.09 6.29
C ARG A 122 13.11 7.15 7.13
N LEU A 123 12.64 6.04 6.55
CA LEU A 123 11.80 5.05 7.21
C LEU A 123 12.53 4.31 8.34
N LYS A 124 13.85 4.23 8.27
CA LYS A 124 14.71 3.61 9.30
C LYS A 124 15.05 4.54 10.47
N GLU A 125 14.71 5.81 10.38
CA GLU A 125 14.89 6.74 11.49
C GLU A 125 13.88 6.46 12.62
N ASN A 126 14.20 6.92 13.84
CA ASN A 126 13.35 6.71 15.03
C ASN A 126 11.93 7.27 14.91
N ARG A 127 11.70 8.24 14.02
CA ARG A 127 10.39 8.83 13.78
C ARG A 127 9.96 8.54 12.36
N PHE A 128 8.77 7.96 12.23
CA PHE A 128 8.20 7.67 10.92
C PHE A 128 8.08 8.98 10.10
N PRO A 129 8.63 9.03 8.89
CA PRO A 129 8.66 10.24 8.07
C PRO A 129 7.25 10.72 7.76
N HIS A 130 6.94 11.98 8.07
CA HIS A 130 5.60 12.54 7.83
C HIS A 130 5.26 12.56 6.33
N GLU A 131 6.27 12.78 5.48
CA GLU A 131 6.15 12.81 4.04
C GLU A 131 5.84 11.43 3.43
N ALA A 132 5.99 10.33 4.18
CA ALA A 132 5.65 8.99 3.72
C ALA A 132 4.19 8.85 3.28
N GLY A 133 3.29 9.71 3.78
CA GLY A 133 1.91 9.78 3.33
C GLY A 133 1.77 9.92 1.81
N ILE A 134 2.68 10.65 1.16
CA ILE A 134 2.70 10.82 -0.30
C ILE A 134 2.89 9.47 -1.00
N PHE A 135 3.89 8.71 -0.57
CA PHE A 135 4.19 7.40 -1.11
C PHE A 135 3.11 6.38 -0.79
N LEU A 136 2.29 6.61 0.25
CA LEU A 136 1.13 5.80 0.62
C LEU A 136 -0.15 6.22 -0.12
N GLY A 137 -0.09 7.17 -1.05
CA GLY A 137 -1.23 7.64 -1.84
C GLY A 137 -2.17 8.60 -1.09
N ILE A 138 -1.71 9.21 0.00
CA ILE A 138 -2.47 10.25 0.70
C ILE A 138 -2.38 11.55 -0.12
N PRO A 139 -3.52 12.26 -0.34
CA PRO A 139 -3.51 13.53 -1.04
C PRO A 139 -2.56 14.53 -0.38
N ILE A 140 -1.78 15.26 -1.19
CA ILE A 140 -0.75 16.17 -0.68
C ILE A 140 -1.30 17.18 0.34
N HIS A 141 -2.52 17.69 0.13
CA HIS A 141 -3.13 18.67 1.03
C HIS A 141 -3.44 18.12 2.42
N ASP A 142 -3.70 16.81 2.53
CA ASP A 142 -3.88 16.14 3.81
C ASP A 142 -2.52 15.81 4.45
N VAL A 143 -1.50 15.49 3.66
CA VAL A 143 -0.12 15.33 4.15
C VAL A 143 0.41 16.66 4.70
N GLU A 144 0.23 17.77 3.99
CA GLU A 144 0.59 19.12 4.43
C GLU A 144 -0.19 19.52 5.69
N GLY A 145 -1.49 19.21 5.75
CA GLY A 145 -2.32 19.44 6.93
C GLY A 145 -1.85 18.66 8.16
N PHE A 146 -1.45 17.41 7.97
CA PHE A 146 -0.87 16.57 9.02
C PHE A 146 0.48 17.12 9.51
N ILE A 147 1.37 17.51 8.59
CA ILE A 147 2.70 18.05 8.90
C ILE A 147 2.62 19.37 9.68
N SER A 148 1.75 20.27 9.22
CA SER A 148 1.67 21.64 9.74
C SER A 148 0.95 21.74 11.08
N CYS A 149 0.15 20.73 11.46
CA CYS A 149 -0.64 20.70 12.71
C CYS A 149 -1.51 21.96 12.93
N ASN A 150 -1.86 22.69 11.87
CA ASN A 150 -2.53 23.99 11.95
C ASN A 150 -3.98 23.98 11.45
N LYS A 151 -4.44 22.83 10.92
CA LYS A 151 -5.81 22.63 10.45
C LYS A 151 -6.55 21.66 11.35
N PRO A 152 -7.86 21.88 11.59
CA PRO A 152 -8.68 20.87 12.25
C PRO A 152 -8.80 19.63 11.37
N CYS A 153 -8.89 18.46 12.01
CA CYS A 153 -9.25 17.23 11.33
C CYS A 153 -10.75 17.30 10.93
N LEU A 154 -11.04 17.20 9.65
CA LEU A 154 -12.39 17.31 9.10
C LEU A 154 -13.11 15.96 9.02
N LEU A 155 -12.35 14.89 8.79
CA LEU A 155 -12.83 13.52 8.69
C LEU A 155 -11.68 12.57 9.08
N SER A 156 -12.00 11.43 9.68
CA SER A 156 -11.04 10.37 9.95
C SER A 156 -11.54 9.05 9.37
N GLY A 157 -10.69 8.38 8.61
CA GLY A 157 -10.94 7.06 8.04
C GLY A 157 -9.62 6.33 7.85
N TYR A 158 -9.25 6.02 6.60
CA TYR A 158 -7.94 5.44 6.29
C TYR A 158 -6.76 6.39 6.61
N TRP A 159 -7.01 7.69 6.58
CA TRP A 159 -6.12 8.73 7.13
C TRP A 159 -6.96 9.86 7.74
N LYS A 160 -6.29 10.83 8.37
CA LYS A 160 -6.92 12.07 8.86
C LYS A 160 -7.00 13.09 7.72
N VAL A 161 -8.19 13.57 7.42
CA VAL A 161 -8.47 14.49 6.31
C VAL A 161 -8.47 15.92 6.82
N TYR A 162 -7.78 16.80 6.12
CA TYR A 162 -7.60 18.21 6.46
C TYR A 162 -8.05 19.16 5.35
N SER A 163 -8.48 18.61 4.20
CA SER A 163 -8.82 19.36 3.01
C SER A 163 -10.20 18.97 2.43
N ASP A 164 -10.24 18.07 1.44
CA ASP A 164 -11.46 17.68 0.72
C ASP A 164 -12.02 16.37 1.25
N THR A 165 -13.08 16.46 2.06
CA THR A 165 -13.71 15.28 2.67
C THR A 165 -14.46 14.40 1.68
N ASP A 166 -14.97 14.95 0.58
CA ASP A 166 -15.70 14.19 -0.43
C ASP A 166 -14.72 13.42 -1.32
N TYR A 167 -13.60 14.03 -1.71
CA TYR A 167 -12.52 13.33 -2.39
C TYR A 167 -11.93 12.22 -1.52
N ALA A 168 -11.69 12.48 -0.23
CA ALA A 168 -11.21 11.46 0.69
C ALA A 168 -12.19 10.29 0.83
N LYS A 169 -13.50 10.55 0.97
CA LYS A 169 -14.52 9.48 0.99
C LYS A 169 -14.52 8.65 -0.29
N ARG A 170 -14.39 9.28 -1.47
CA ARG A 170 -14.27 8.55 -2.74
C ARG A 170 -13.06 7.64 -2.77
N LEU A 171 -11.91 8.11 -2.29
CA LEU A 171 -10.70 7.28 -2.19
C LEU A 171 -10.85 6.14 -1.17
N PHE A 172 -11.48 6.40 -0.01
CA PHE A 172 -11.78 5.36 0.97
C PHE A 172 -12.66 4.24 0.35
N ASP A 173 -13.71 4.64 -0.37
CA ASP A 173 -14.59 3.71 -1.08
C ASP A 173 -13.85 2.92 -2.16
N LEU A 174 -12.92 3.56 -2.90
CA LEU A 174 -12.06 2.84 -3.84
C LEU A 174 -11.17 1.80 -3.13
N TYR A 175 -10.63 2.11 -1.94
CA TYR A 175 -9.83 1.14 -1.17
C TYR A 175 -10.68 -0.06 -0.74
N ASP A 176 -11.91 0.18 -0.30
CA ASP A 176 -12.88 -0.86 0.06
C ASP A 176 -13.26 -1.72 -1.16
N LYS A 177 -13.52 -1.08 -2.31
CA LYS A 177 -13.82 -1.76 -3.58
C LYS A 177 -12.66 -2.62 -4.06
N SER A 178 -11.42 -2.13 -3.97
CA SER A 178 -10.22 -2.91 -4.29
C SER A 178 -10.13 -4.19 -3.44
N LYS A 179 -10.41 -4.08 -2.13
CA LYS A 179 -10.41 -5.23 -1.22
C LYS A 179 -11.52 -6.22 -1.56
N ASN A 180 -12.73 -5.73 -1.83
CA ASN A 180 -13.86 -6.58 -2.23
C ASN A 180 -13.55 -7.35 -3.53
N LEU A 181 -13.03 -6.67 -4.55
CA LEU A 181 -12.71 -7.31 -5.83
C LEU A 181 -11.64 -8.41 -5.68
N VAL A 182 -10.56 -8.15 -4.93
CA VAL A 182 -9.54 -9.18 -4.68
C VAL A 182 -10.10 -10.35 -3.88
N ALA A 183 -10.93 -10.08 -2.87
CA ALA A 183 -11.54 -11.14 -2.08
C ALA A 183 -12.55 -11.97 -2.88
N ASP A 184 -13.38 -11.35 -3.73
CA ASP A 184 -14.31 -12.04 -4.62
C ASP A 184 -13.57 -12.94 -5.61
N CYS A 185 -12.47 -12.45 -6.20
CA CYS A 185 -11.57 -13.24 -7.05
C CYS A 185 -11.04 -14.48 -6.32
N ILE A 186 -10.56 -14.31 -5.08
CA ILE A 186 -10.05 -15.42 -4.26
C ILE A 186 -11.17 -16.41 -3.93
N ILE A 187 -12.37 -15.92 -3.60
CA ILE A 187 -13.52 -16.78 -3.28
C ILE A 187 -13.91 -17.66 -4.47
N GLN A 188 -13.86 -17.09 -5.68
CA GLN A 188 -14.17 -17.78 -6.93
C GLN A 188 -13.06 -18.73 -7.40
N GLY A 189 -11.91 -18.79 -6.70
CA GLY A 189 -10.77 -19.61 -7.08
C GLY A 189 -9.98 -19.04 -8.27
N GLU A 190 -10.19 -17.77 -8.59
CA GLU A 190 -9.47 -17.08 -9.67
C GLU A 190 -8.09 -16.60 -9.20
N ASN A 191 -7.15 -16.51 -10.13
CA ASN A 191 -5.79 -16.07 -9.83
C ASN A 191 -5.71 -14.54 -9.78
N VAL A 192 -5.34 -13.98 -8.62
CA VAL A 192 -5.23 -12.52 -8.40
C VAL A 192 -4.31 -11.82 -9.42
N ILE A 193 -3.33 -12.50 -10.01
CA ILE A 193 -2.46 -11.96 -11.07
C ILE A 193 -3.29 -11.47 -12.26
N SER A 194 -4.45 -12.07 -12.54
CA SER A 194 -5.34 -11.69 -13.65
C SER A 194 -6.00 -10.32 -13.45
N LEU A 195 -6.16 -9.86 -12.20
CA LEU A 195 -6.90 -8.64 -11.85
C LEU A 195 -6.20 -7.36 -12.31
N LYS A 196 -4.88 -7.41 -12.54
CA LYS A 196 -4.07 -6.25 -12.95
C LYS A 196 -4.54 -5.62 -14.28
N ASN A 197 -5.17 -6.41 -15.15
CA ASN A 197 -5.64 -5.95 -16.46
C ASN A 197 -7.07 -5.38 -16.45
N ASN A 198 -7.81 -5.60 -15.36
CA ASN A 198 -9.24 -5.30 -15.27
C ASN A 198 -9.56 -4.11 -14.36
N PHE A 199 -8.56 -3.43 -13.80
CA PHE A 199 -8.75 -2.26 -12.94
C PHE A 199 -8.16 -1.03 -13.63
N THR A 200 -8.93 -0.40 -14.49
CA THR A 200 -8.67 0.97 -14.92
C THR A 200 -9.42 1.91 -13.97
N PRO A 201 -8.83 3.05 -13.55
CA PRO A 201 -9.56 4.10 -12.82
C PRO A 201 -10.81 4.60 -13.57
N GLN A 202 -10.91 4.29 -14.87
CA GLN A 202 -12.06 4.56 -15.74
C GLN A 202 -13.30 3.71 -15.42
N LEU A 203 -13.19 2.62 -14.65
CA LEU A 203 -14.34 1.78 -14.24
C LEU A 203 -15.22 2.41 -13.15
N PHE A 204 -14.91 3.64 -12.74
CA PHE A 204 -15.65 4.39 -11.71
C PHE A 204 -16.10 5.78 -12.18
N ASN A 205 -16.11 6.02 -13.49
CA ASN A 205 -16.83 7.13 -14.11
C ASN A 205 -18.20 6.69 -14.60
#